data_AF-E0VG57-F1
#
_entry.id   AF-E0VG57-F1
#
_cell.length_a   1.000
_cell.length_b   1.000
_cell.length_c   1.000
_cell.angle_alpha   90.00
_cell.angle_beta   90.00
_cell.angle_gamma   90.00
#
_symmetry.space_group_name_H-M   'P 1'
#
loop_
_entity.id
_entity.type
_entity.pdbx_description
1 polymer ?
#
loop_
_entity_poly.entity_id
_entity_poly.type
_entity_poly.pdbx_seq_one_letter_code
_entity_poly.pdbx_strand_id
1 'polypeptide(L)'
;MAEVFDFGELENDDNFKTKIIELNENVENAASILNNFFSNTDYDSLSLEDKVRFDLLLAFAINTFYWIHLRTQGIDPANHEIKHQINRIKDYMLQSKKLYDKKKFMPVIDKDAAKRFIRSGLWTPNTSSSNTELTTSDTSNTQTINNDINVKMSH
;
A
#
# COMPACT_ATOMS: atom_id res chain seq x y z
N MET A 1 28.19 19.21 -18.85
CA MET A 1 29.58 19.69 -18.62
C MET A 1 29.90 19.25 -17.21
N ALA A 2 30.79 18.26 -17.03
CA ALA A 2 31.12 17.80 -15.68
C ALA A 2 31.69 19.00 -14.91
N GLU A 3 31.12 19.32 -13.75
CA GLU A 3 31.73 20.28 -12.84
C GLU A 3 33.15 19.81 -12.53
N VAL A 4 34.12 20.65 -12.86
CA VAL A 4 35.51 20.41 -12.46
C VAL A 4 35.59 20.80 -10.99
N PHE A 5 35.60 19.80 -10.12
CA PHE A 5 35.83 20.02 -8.69
C PHE A 5 37.24 20.57 -8.48
N ASP A 6 37.34 21.75 -7.88
CA ASP A 6 38.61 22.26 -7.36
C ASP A 6 38.87 21.61 -5.99
N PHE A 7 39.87 20.73 -5.95
CA PHE A 7 40.23 20.00 -4.73
C PHE A 7 41.27 20.72 -3.86
N GLY A 8 41.84 21.84 -4.33
CA GLY A 8 42.80 22.66 -3.57
C GLY A 8 43.90 21.85 -2.88
N GLU A 9 44.01 21.99 -1.55
CA GLU A 9 45.02 21.30 -0.74
C GLU A 9 44.89 19.77 -0.75
N LEU A 10 43.71 19.23 -1.11
CA LEU A 10 43.42 17.80 -1.17
C LEU A 10 43.59 17.22 -2.58
N GLU A 11 44.17 17.98 -3.52
CA GLU A 11 44.39 17.52 -4.90
C GLU A 11 45.26 16.25 -4.97
N ASN A 12 46.13 16.02 -4.00
CA ASN A 12 47.00 14.84 -3.95
C ASN A 12 46.34 13.61 -3.31
N ASP A 13 45.15 13.73 -2.71
CA ASP A 13 44.44 12.59 -2.13
C ASP A 13 43.51 11.94 -3.17
N ASP A 14 44.04 10.94 -3.88
CA ASP A 14 43.28 10.20 -4.89
C ASP A 14 42.05 9.48 -4.31
N ASN A 15 42.12 8.98 -3.08
CA ASN A 15 41.01 8.26 -2.45
C ASN A 15 39.85 9.22 -2.17
N PHE A 16 40.16 10.40 -1.66
CA PHE A 16 39.19 11.46 -1.42
C PHE A 16 38.54 11.91 -2.73
N LYS A 17 39.33 12.22 -3.76
CA LYS A 17 38.83 12.65 -5.07
C LYS A 17 37.87 11.62 -5.67
N THR A 18 38.26 10.35 -5.72
CA THR A 18 37.39 9.28 -6.26
C THR A 18 36.06 9.20 -5.52
N LYS A 19 36.08 9.27 -4.18
CA LYS A 19 34.84 9.23 -3.39
C LYS A 19 33.91 10.43 -3.63
N ILE A 20 34.46 11.63 -3.78
CA ILE A 20 33.65 12.83 -4.05
C ILE A 20 33.05 12.78 -5.46
N ILE A 21 33.84 12.38 -6.46
CA ILE A 21 33.38 12.20 -7.83
C ILE A 21 32.28 11.13 -7.87
N GLU A 22 32.50 9.97 -7.25
CA GLU A 22 31.52 8.89 -7.16
C GLU A 22 30.24 9.33 -6.43
N LEU A 23 30.36 10.09 -5.34
CA LEU A 23 29.21 10.64 -4.64
C LEU A 23 28.40 11.57 -5.55
N ASN A 24 29.07 12.46 -6.29
CA ASN A 24 28.40 13.40 -7.19
C ASN A 24 27.69 12.67 -8.34
N GLU A 25 28.36 11.72 -8.98
CA GLU A 25 27.75 10.88 -10.02
C GLU A 25 26.53 10.14 -9.50
N ASN A 26 26.59 9.58 -8.28
CA ASN A 26 25.46 8.90 -7.67
C ASN A 26 24.29 9.84 -7.35
N VAL A 27 24.56 11.08 -6.92
CA VAL A 27 23.53 12.09 -6.68
C VAL A 27 22.86 12.52 -7.99
N GLU A 28 23.63 12.76 -9.05
CA GLU A 28 23.11 13.09 -10.38
C GLU A 28 22.27 11.95 -10.96
N ASN A 29 22.76 10.70 -10.81
CA ASN A 29 22.00 9.52 -11.21
C ASN A 29 20.66 9.44 -10.45
N ALA A 30 20.67 9.62 -9.14
CA ALA A 30 19.44 9.63 -8.34
C ALA A 30 18.47 10.75 -8.76
N ALA A 31 18.98 11.96 -9.04
CA ALA A 31 18.19 13.08 -9.54
C ALA A 31 17.56 12.77 -10.91
N SER A 32 18.33 12.17 -11.82
CA SER A 32 17.85 11.79 -13.16
C SER A 32 16.71 10.76 -13.09
N ILE A 33 16.82 9.75 -12.20
CA ILE A 33 15.79 8.74 -11.97
C ILE A 33 14.52 9.40 -11.45
N LEU A 34 14.63 10.31 -10.48
CA LEU A 34 13.49 11.02 -9.91
C LEU A 34 12.83 11.93 -10.95
N ASN A 35 13.60 12.69 -11.72
CA ASN A 35 13.07 13.55 -12.77
C ASN A 35 12.31 12.74 -13.83
N ASN A 36 12.86 11.60 -14.24
CA ASN A 36 12.18 10.68 -15.14
C ASN A 36 10.88 10.15 -14.53
N PHE A 37 10.93 9.75 -13.26
CA PHE A 37 9.75 9.27 -12.53
C PHE A 37 8.65 10.33 -12.46
N PHE A 38 8.96 11.57 -12.08
CA PHE A 38 7.96 12.66 -12.02
C PHE A 38 7.44 13.07 -13.40
N SER A 39 8.28 13.07 -14.43
CA SER A 39 7.88 13.46 -15.78
C SER A 39 6.90 12.46 -16.41
N ASN A 40 7.03 11.18 -16.06
CA ASN A 40 6.22 10.09 -16.62
C ASN A 40 5.04 9.69 -15.73
N THR A 41 4.92 10.26 -14.52
CA THR A 41 3.87 9.88 -13.57
C THR A 41 2.81 10.96 -13.46
N ASP A 42 1.60 10.65 -13.90
CA ASP A 42 0.42 11.48 -13.65
C ASP A 42 -0.26 11.02 -12.36
N TYR A 43 0.01 11.72 -11.24
CA TYR A 43 -0.50 11.39 -9.91
C TYR A 43 -2.04 11.31 -9.85
N ASP A 44 -2.74 12.11 -10.66
CA ASP A 44 -4.20 12.14 -10.61
C ASP A 44 -4.82 10.88 -11.22
N SER A 45 -4.16 10.31 -12.24
CA SER A 45 -4.55 9.07 -12.90
C SER A 45 -4.28 7.80 -12.09
N LEU A 46 -3.47 7.87 -11.02
CA LEU A 46 -3.07 6.69 -10.24
C LEU A 46 -4.26 6.09 -9.45
N SER A 47 -4.23 4.76 -9.27
CA SER A 47 -5.14 4.09 -8.34
C SER A 47 -4.85 4.54 -6.90
N LEU A 48 -5.84 4.47 -6.01
CA LEU A 48 -5.64 4.84 -4.59
C LEU A 48 -4.44 4.11 -3.95
N GLU A 49 -4.24 2.85 -4.34
CA GLU A 49 -3.14 2.03 -3.84
C GLU A 49 -1.78 2.54 -4.32
N ASP A 50 -1.71 2.93 -5.60
CA ASP A 50 -0.49 3.46 -6.20
C ASP A 50 -0.18 4.87 -5.70
N LYS A 51 -1.20 5.69 -5.43
CA LYS A 51 -1.01 7.00 -4.76
C LYS A 51 -0.38 6.84 -3.38
N VAL A 52 -0.88 5.91 -2.58
CA VAL A 52 -0.29 5.62 -1.25
C VAL A 52 1.16 5.15 -1.39
N ARG A 53 1.48 4.27 -2.36
CA ARG A 53 2.86 3.85 -2.63
C ARG A 53 3.74 5.01 -3.07
N PHE A 54 3.24 5.87 -3.95
CA PHE A 54 3.93 7.05 -4.45
C PHE A 54 4.29 8.00 -3.31
N ASP A 55 3.32 8.34 -2.44
CA ASP A 55 3.52 9.24 -1.32
C ASP A 55 4.52 8.67 -0.30
N LEU A 56 4.43 7.37 -0.02
CA LEU A 56 5.38 6.64 0.83
C LEU A 56 6.80 6.67 0.26
N LEU A 57 6.95 6.44 -1.05
CA LEU A 57 8.24 6.48 -1.74
C LEU A 57 8.85 7.89 -1.66
N LEU A 58 8.05 8.92 -1.93
CA LEU A 58 8.51 10.31 -1.90
C LEU A 58 8.95 10.72 -0.50
N ALA A 59 8.15 10.40 0.51
CA ALA A 59 8.51 10.65 1.91
C ALA A 59 9.82 9.92 2.26
N PHE A 60 9.98 8.66 1.88
CA PHE A 60 11.21 7.91 2.14
C PHE A 60 12.44 8.51 1.44
N ALA A 61 12.29 8.91 0.17
CA ALA A 61 13.37 9.51 -0.62
C ALA A 61 13.88 10.81 0.02
N ILE A 62 12.98 11.74 0.34
CA ILE A 62 13.33 13.04 0.95
C ILE A 62 14.05 12.82 2.29
N ASN A 63 13.53 11.93 3.13
CA ASN A 63 14.16 11.64 4.43
C ASN A 63 15.54 10.97 4.27
N THR A 64 15.73 10.16 3.22
CA THR A 64 17.03 9.54 2.92
C THR A 64 18.04 10.55 2.37
N PHE A 65 17.62 11.49 1.52
CA PHE A 65 18.50 12.57 1.09
C PHE A 65 18.90 13.48 2.24
N TYR A 66 17.99 13.75 3.17
CA TYR A 66 18.33 14.47 4.38
C TYR A 66 19.33 13.71 5.26
N TRP A 67 19.21 12.37 5.36
CA TRP A 67 20.22 11.53 6.01
C TRP A 67 21.60 11.69 5.36
N ILE A 68 21.66 11.70 4.02
CA ILE A 68 22.92 11.91 3.27
C ILE A 68 23.47 13.31 3.55
N HIS A 69 22.63 14.34 3.52
CA HIS A 69 23.01 15.73 3.82
C HIS A 69 23.61 15.87 5.22
N LEU A 70 23.02 15.26 6.24
CA LEU A 70 23.59 15.28 7.60
C LEU A 70 24.99 14.68 7.63
N ARG A 71 25.22 13.58 6.91
CA ARG A 71 26.55 12.96 6.80
C ARG A 71 27.56 13.86 6.11
N THR A 72 27.16 14.67 5.12
CA THR A 72 28.08 15.63 4.47
C THR A 72 28.43 16.80 5.40
N GLN A 73 27.57 17.13 6.36
CA GLN A 73 27.86 18.11 7.42
C GLN A 73 28.67 17.51 8.58
N GLY A 74 29.04 16.23 8.52
CA GLY A 74 29.75 15.53 9.61
C GLY A 74 28.87 15.19 10.82
N ILE A 75 27.54 15.31 10.69
CA ILE A 75 26.59 14.96 11.74
C ILE A 75 26.22 13.48 11.60
N ASP A 76 26.36 12.70 12.67
CA ASP A 76 25.91 11.31 12.68
C ASP A 76 24.37 11.23 12.72
N PRO A 77 23.71 10.77 11.63
CA PRO A 77 22.25 10.73 11.60
C PRO A 77 21.67 9.64 12.49
N ALA A 78 22.48 8.70 12.99
CA ALA A 78 22.01 7.66 13.92
C ALA A 78 21.56 8.22 15.27
N ASN A 79 22.10 9.38 15.66
CA ASN A 79 21.74 10.13 16.86
C ASN A 79 20.69 11.23 16.58
N HIS A 80 20.28 11.40 15.33
CA HIS A 80 19.33 12.42 14.91
C HIS A 80 17.90 11.86 14.80
N GLU A 81 16.89 12.71 15.03
CA GLU A 81 15.47 12.33 15.02
C GLU A 81 14.99 11.74 13.67
N ILE A 82 15.73 12.04 12.60
CA ILE A 82 15.50 11.52 11.25
C ILE A 82 15.44 10.00 11.21
N LYS A 83 16.20 9.31 12.07
CA LYS A 83 16.16 7.86 12.21
C LYS A 83 14.76 7.36 12.57
N HIS A 84 14.10 8.06 13.48
CA HIS A 84 12.73 7.73 13.88
C HIS A 84 11.74 7.97 12.75
N GLN A 85 11.92 9.05 11.97
CA GLN A 85 11.07 9.33 10.81
C GLN A 85 11.21 8.25 9.72
N ILE A 86 12.44 7.84 9.41
CA ILE A 86 12.68 6.76 8.44
C ILE A 86 12.07 5.43 8.91
N ASN A 87 12.23 5.08 10.19
CA ASN A 87 11.63 3.86 10.73
C ASN A 87 10.10 3.90 10.67
N ARG A 88 9.50 5.04 11.03
CA ARG A 88 8.05 5.24 10.94
C ARG A 88 7.55 5.07 9.49
N ILE A 89 8.26 5.60 8.50
CA ILE A 89 7.89 5.42 7.08
C ILE A 89 8.00 3.95 6.67
N LYS A 90 9.06 3.24 7.09
CA LYS A 90 9.21 1.79 6.84
C LYS A 90 8.07 0.97 7.44
N ASP A 91 7.62 1.33 8.64
CA ASP A 91 6.47 0.67 9.27
C ASP A 91 5.20 0.85 8.45
N TYR A 92 4.95 2.06 7.93
CA TYR A 92 3.82 2.31 7.03
C TYR A 92 3.94 1.57 5.70
N MET A 93 5.14 1.47 5.11
CA MET A 93 5.37 0.65 3.91
C MET A 93 5.08 -0.84 4.17
N LEU A 94 5.46 -1.35 5.33
CA LEU A 94 5.16 -2.73 5.71
C LEU A 94 3.65 -2.94 5.89
N GLN A 95 2.96 -1.96 6.49
CA GLN A 95 1.50 -2.01 6.65
C GLN A 95 0.79 -1.94 5.29
N SER A 96 1.19 -1.06 4.39
CA SER A 96 0.58 -0.96 3.05
C SER A 96 0.76 -2.26 2.26
N LYS A 97 1.95 -2.89 2.35
CA LYS A 97 2.21 -4.21 1.77
C LYS A 97 1.27 -5.28 2.35
N LYS A 98 1.11 -5.35 3.67
CA LYS A 98 0.20 -6.31 4.32
C LYS A 98 -1.25 -6.12 3.87
N LEU A 99 -1.71 -4.88 3.71
CA LEU A 99 -3.06 -4.58 3.22
C LEU A 99 -3.25 -5.06 1.78
N TYR A 100 -2.26 -4.82 0.91
CA TYR A 100 -2.26 -5.31 -0.45
C TYR A 100 -2.30 -6.85 -0.51
N ASP A 101 -1.39 -7.50 0.22
CA ASP A 101 -1.30 -8.96 0.25
C ASP A 101 -2.58 -9.57 0.79
N LYS A 102 -3.15 -9.00 1.85
CA LYS A 102 -4.45 -9.42 2.38
C LYS A 102 -5.53 -9.31 1.30
N LYS A 103 -5.62 -8.19 0.58
CA LYS A 103 -6.62 -8.01 -0.50
C LYS A 103 -6.42 -8.99 -1.65
N LYS A 104 -5.17 -9.31 -2.00
CA LYS A 104 -4.82 -10.17 -3.13
C LYS A 104 -5.00 -11.66 -2.84
N PHE A 105 -4.65 -12.11 -1.64
CA PHE A 105 -4.63 -13.52 -1.26
C PHE A 105 -5.81 -13.94 -0.37
N MET A 106 -6.78 -13.06 -0.11
CA MET A 106 -7.95 -13.43 0.68
C MET A 106 -8.73 -14.54 -0.03
N PRO A 107 -8.89 -15.73 0.59
CA PRO A 107 -9.70 -16.78 0.00
C PRO A 107 -11.15 -16.28 -0.12
N VAL A 108 -11.69 -16.35 -1.33
CA VAL A 108 -13.09 -16.00 -1.59
C VAL A 108 -13.95 -17.17 -1.12
N ILE A 109 -14.80 -16.91 -0.12
CA ILE A 109 -15.73 -17.93 0.37
C ILE A 109 -16.79 -18.17 -0.71
N ASP A 110 -16.96 -19.43 -1.11
CA ASP A 110 -18.09 -19.86 -1.93
C ASP A 110 -19.37 -19.76 -1.10
N LYS A 111 -20.15 -18.71 -1.39
CA LYS A 111 -21.39 -18.40 -0.68
C LYS A 111 -22.42 -19.52 -0.82
N ASP A 112 -22.43 -20.23 -1.94
CA ASP A 112 -23.41 -21.29 -2.18
C ASP A 112 -23.02 -22.58 -1.46
N ALA A 113 -21.74 -22.93 -1.43
CA ALA A 113 -21.25 -24.00 -0.57
C ALA A 113 -21.54 -23.70 0.92
N ALA A 114 -21.29 -22.46 1.37
CA ALA A 114 -21.59 -22.03 2.74
C ALA A 114 -23.09 -22.17 3.08
N LYS A 115 -24.00 -21.76 2.18
CA LYS A 115 -25.45 -21.95 2.36
C LYS A 115 -25.82 -23.43 2.48
N ARG A 116 -25.20 -24.31 1.68
CA ARG A 116 -25.44 -25.77 1.76
C ARG A 116 -25.01 -26.33 3.11
N PHE A 117 -23.85 -25.93 3.62
CA PHE A 117 -23.39 -26.33 4.95
C PHE A 117 -24.33 -25.86 6.06
N ILE A 118 -24.82 -24.63 5.98
CA ILE A 118 -25.79 -24.10 6.95
C ILE A 118 -27.10 -24.89 6.89
N ARG A 119 -27.61 -25.15 5.68
CA ARG A 119 -28.87 -25.90 5.49
C ARG A 119 -28.77 -27.35 5.95
N SER A 120 -27.64 -28.02 5.70
CA SER A 120 -27.43 -29.39 6.19
C SER A 120 -27.23 -29.43 7.70
N GLY A 121 -26.56 -28.43 8.28
CA GLY A 121 -26.35 -28.35 9.74
C GLY A 121 -27.64 -28.06 10.52
N LEU A 122 -28.59 -27.36 9.91
CA LEU A 122 -29.92 -27.09 10.48
C LEU A 122 -30.95 -28.19 10.17
N TRP A 123 -30.58 -29.22 9.41
CA TRP A 123 -31.49 -30.30 9.05
C TRP A 123 -31.60 -31.29 10.21
N THR A 124 -32.76 -31.31 10.88
CA THR A 124 -33.12 -32.36 11.84
C THR A 124 -33.94 -33.43 11.13
N PRO A 125 -33.51 -34.72 11.12
CA PRO A 125 -34.36 -35.80 10.64
C PRO A 125 -35.60 -35.85 11.50
N ASN A 126 -36.78 -35.80 10.89
CA ASN A 126 -38.03 -35.99 11.60
C ASN A 126 -38.07 -37.44 12.09
N THR A 127 -37.74 -37.68 13.37
CA THR A 127 -37.91 -38.97 14.02
C THR A 127 -39.40 -39.17 14.33
N SER A 128 -40.20 -39.28 13.28
CA SER A 128 -41.53 -39.88 13.34
C SER A 128 -41.64 -40.87 12.19
N SER A 129 -41.37 -42.13 12.56
CA SER A 129 -41.64 -43.30 11.74
C SER A 129 -43.13 -43.37 11.44
N SER A 130 -43.55 -42.88 10.28
CA SER A 130 -44.71 -43.42 9.57
C SER A 130 -44.69 -42.93 8.13
N ASN A 131 -44.52 -43.88 7.21
CA ASN A 131 -44.76 -43.80 5.77
C ASN A 131 -45.71 -42.67 5.37
N THR A 132 -45.31 -41.83 4.39
CA THR A 132 -46.09 -41.50 3.18
C THR A 132 -45.27 -40.58 2.26
N GLU A 133 -45.09 -41.08 1.05
CA GLU A 133 -44.85 -40.45 -0.27
C GLU A 133 -44.27 -39.03 -0.42
N LEU A 134 -43.23 -39.00 -1.24
CA LEU A 134 -42.57 -37.87 -1.89
C LEU A 134 -43.56 -37.00 -2.69
N THR A 135 -43.71 -35.72 -2.32
CA THR A 135 -44.10 -34.67 -3.27
C THR A 135 -43.26 -33.41 -3.05
N THR A 136 -42.48 -33.06 -4.06
CA THR A 136 -41.73 -31.82 -4.20
C THR A 136 -42.71 -30.66 -4.43
N SER A 137 -42.71 -29.67 -3.55
CA SER A 137 -43.27 -28.34 -3.86
C SER A 137 -42.28 -27.27 -3.44
N ASP A 138 -41.59 -26.74 -4.45
CA ASP A 138 -40.87 -25.47 -4.37
C ASP A 138 -41.87 -24.36 -4.05
N THR A 139 -41.62 -23.57 -3.02
CA THR A 139 -42.18 -22.21 -2.92
C THR A 139 -41.15 -21.30 -2.30
N SER A 140 -40.43 -20.62 -3.19
CA SER A 140 -39.69 -19.39 -2.92
C SER A 140 -40.63 -18.37 -2.28
N ASN A 141 -40.34 -17.93 -1.06
CA ASN A 141 -40.98 -16.76 -0.47
C ASN A 141 -39.91 -15.75 -0.07
N THR A 142 -39.56 -14.88 -1.03
CA THR A 142 -38.79 -13.67 -0.76
C THR A 142 -39.79 -12.56 -0.47
N GLN A 143 -40.01 -12.23 0.82
CA GLN A 143 -40.73 -11.02 1.20
C GLN A 143 -39.81 -9.81 1.01
N THR A 144 -40.08 -9.03 -0.04
CA THR A 144 -39.55 -7.68 -0.22
C THR A 144 -40.23 -6.75 0.78
N ILE A 145 -39.47 -6.19 1.72
CA ILE A 145 -39.93 -5.14 2.63
C ILE A 145 -39.74 -3.80 1.91
N ASN A 146 -40.80 -3.25 1.34
CA ASN A 146 -40.81 -1.87 0.86
C ASN A 146 -41.25 -0.95 2.02
N ASN A 147 -40.30 -0.17 2.51
CA ASN A 147 -40.52 0.94 3.44
C ASN A 147 -40.67 2.23 2.61
N ASP A 148 -41.90 2.61 2.27
CA ASP A 148 -42.19 3.97 1.77
C ASP A 148 -42.74 4.82 2.91
N ILE A 149 -41.84 5.66 3.42
CA ILE A 149 -42.11 6.69 4.41
C ILE A 149 -42.81 7.86 3.71
N ASN A 150 -44.08 8.02 4.04
CA ASN A 150 -44.91 9.23 4.05
C ASN A 150 -44.15 10.57 3.87
N VAL A 151 -44.45 11.31 2.79
CA VAL A 151 -44.31 12.79 2.78
C VAL A 151 -45.66 13.40 2.43
N LYS A 152 -46.27 13.96 3.48
CA LYS A 152 -47.48 14.79 3.49
C LYS A 152 -47.27 16.08 2.70
N MET A 153 -48.27 16.39 1.88
CA MET A 153 -48.88 17.71 1.63
C MET A 153 -48.34 18.88 2.46
N SER A 154 -47.84 19.93 1.80
CA SER A 154 -48.11 21.32 2.17
C SER A 154 -47.68 22.31 1.08
N HIS A 155 -48.63 23.18 0.70
CA HIS A 155 -48.53 24.43 -0.11
C HIS A 155 -48.48 24.29 -1.63
#